data_AF-A0A1A1YEV6-F1
#
_entry.id   AF-A0A1A1YEV6-F1
#
_cell.length_a   1.000
_cell.length_b   1.000
_cell.length_c   1.000
_cell.angle_alpha   90.00
_cell.angle_beta   90.00
_cell.angle_gamma   90.00
#
_symmetry.space_group_name_H-M   'P 1'
#
loop_
_entity.id
_entity.type
_entity.pdbx_description
1 polymer ?
#
loop_
_entity_poly.entity_id
_entity_poly.type
_entity_poly.pdbx_seq_one_letter_code
_entity_poly.pdbx_strand_id
1 'polypeptide(L)'
;MPIRPENRDRYPADWPAISQRIRFDRAQGRCECYGECRRGSHAGRCPNVHGQPAYGTGSKVVLTVAHLNHTPEDCSEDNLRAMCQGCHLHYDIEHHKRTAARTRREDLEAHMDPLFDVREG
;
A
#
# COMPACT_ATOMS: atom_id res chain seq x y z
N MET A 1 -4.87 0.39 -1.58
CA MET A 1 -5.07 -1.02 -1.97
C MET A 1 -6.03 -1.69 -0.99
N PRO A 2 -6.78 -2.74 -1.39
CA PRO A 2 -7.61 -3.50 -0.46
C PRO A 2 -6.71 -4.25 0.55
N ILE A 3 -7.13 -4.28 1.82
CA ILE A 3 -6.47 -5.08 2.85
C ILE A 3 -6.74 -6.55 2.56
N ARG A 4 -5.67 -7.34 2.47
CA ARG A 4 -5.79 -8.78 2.25
C ARG A 4 -6.44 -9.44 3.47
N PRO A 5 -7.33 -10.43 3.31
CA PRO A 5 -8.03 -11.08 4.42
C PRO A 5 -7.10 -11.51 5.57
N GLU A 6 -5.95 -12.09 5.24
CA GLU A 6 -4.94 -12.57 6.20
C GLU A 6 -4.26 -11.47 7.02
N ASN A 7 -4.39 -10.20 6.64
CA ASN A 7 -3.81 -9.06 7.35
C ASN A 7 -4.84 -8.28 8.16
N ARG A 8 -6.13 -8.65 8.15
CA ARG A 8 -7.19 -7.85 8.79
C ARG A 8 -6.95 -7.63 10.29
N ASP A 9 -6.45 -8.65 10.99
CA ASP A 9 -6.22 -8.61 12.43
C ASP A 9 -5.03 -7.72 12.84
N ARG A 10 -4.22 -7.28 11.87
CA ARG A 10 -3.12 -6.33 12.09
C ARG A 10 -3.59 -4.89 12.18
N TYR A 11 -4.85 -4.64 11.85
CA TYR A 11 -5.47 -3.32 11.90
C TYR A 11 -6.35 -3.22 13.15
N PRO A 12 -6.52 -2.02 13.72
CA PRO A 12 -7.41 -1.84 14.85
C PRO A 12 -8.88 -2.07 14.42
N ALA A 13 -9.72 -2.45 15.38
CA ALA A 13 -11.13 -2.79 15.12
C ALA A 13 -11.93 -1.60 14.52
N ASP A 14 -11.53 -0.37 14.85
CA ASP A 14 -12.13 0.87 14.34
C ASP A 14 -11.52 1.37 13.02
N TRP A 15 -10.70 0.55 12.35
CA TRP A 15 -10.11 0.86 11.04
C TRP A 15 -11.11 1.39 10.01
N PRO A 16 -12.36 0.89 9.89
CA PRO A 16 -13.34 1.47 8.96
C PRO A 16 -13.60 2.97 9.22
N ALA A 17 -13.67 3.38 10.50
CA ALA A 17 -13.88 4.76 10.88
C ALA A 17 -12.63 5.61 10.62
N ILE A 18 -11.44 5.11 10.97
CA ILE A 18 -10.16 5.76 10.65
C ILE A 18 -10.04 5.98 9.13
N SER A 19 -10.30 4.94 8.35
CA SER A 19 -10.24 4.98 6.88
C SER A 19 -11.23 5.95 6.27
N GLN A 20 -12.43 6.06 6.82
CA GLN A 20 -13.43 7.05 6.39
C GLN A 20 -12.94 8.47 6.68
N ARG A 21 -12.50 8.73 7.91
CA ARG A 21 -12.03 10.05 8.35
C ARG A 21 -10.85 10.54 7.53
N ILE A 22 -9.86 9.67 7.28
CA ILE A 22 -8.69 10.02 6.47
C ILE A 22 -9.12 10.35 5.02
N ARG A 23 -9.98 9.54 4.40
CA ARG A 23 -10.32 9.69 2.98
C ARG A 23 -11.32 10.79 2.68
N PHE A 24 -12.29 11.01 3.56
CA PHE A 24 -13.45 11.83 3.24
C PHE A 24 -13.61 13.05 4.14
N ASP A 25 -13.16 12.98 5.40
CA ASP A 25 -13.25 14.12 6.30
C ASP A 25 -11.99 15.01 6.17
N ARG A 26 -10.81 14.41 6.38
CA ARG A 26 -9.51 15.12 6.30
C ARG A 26 -9.15 15.46 4.85
N ALA A 27 -9.12 14.45 3.99
CA ALA A 27 -8.70 14.62 2.61
C ALA A 27 -9.79 15.22 1.71
N GLN A 28 -11.03 15.32 2.20
CA GLN A 28 -12.21 15.80 1.46
C GLN A 28 -12.41 15.07 0.12
N GLY A 29 -12.15 13.76 0.10
CA GLY A 29 -12.27 12.95 -1.11
C GLY A 29 -11.19 13.22 -2.16
N ARG A 30 -10.18 14.05 -1.90
CA ARG A 30 -9.08 14.33 -2.84
C ARG A 30 -7.78 13.67 -2.40
N CYS A 31 -7.06 13.08 -3.34
CA CYS A 31 -5.75 12.48 -3.09
C CYS A 31 -4.78 13.47 -2.39
N GLU A 32 -4.12 13.03 -1.34
CA GLU A 32 -3.15 13.80 -0.54
C GLU A 32 -1.70 13.65 -1.04
N CYS A 33 -1.45 12.92 -2.13
CA CYS A 33 -0.10 12.80 -2.70
C CYS A 33 0.39 14.15 -3.27
N TYR A 34 1.58 14.60 -2.86
CA TYR A 34 2.33 15.75 -3.37
C TYR A 34 3.54 15.38 -4.24
N GLY A 35 3.75 14.09 -4.48
CA GLY A 35 4.85 13.59 -5.32
C GLY A 35 5.54 12.35 -4.76
N GLU A 36 5.12 11.89 -3.59
CA GLU A 36 5.61 10.67 -2.93
C GLU A 36 5.47 9.44 -3.83
N CYS A 37 4.49 9.44 -4.74
CA CYS A 37 4.30 8.38 -5.73
C CYS A 37 5.38 8.33 -6.83
N ARG A 38 6.21 9.36 -6.99
CA ARG A 38 7.32 9.43 -7.98
C ARG A 38 6.92 9.21 -9.45
N ARG A 39 5.63 9.18 -9.77
CA ARG A 39 5.09 8.99 -11.13
C ARG A 39 5.29 10.21 -12.04
N GLY A 40 5.62 11.38 -11.47
CA GLY A 40 5.83 12.61 -12.24
C GLY A 40 4.59 13.16 -12.96
N SER A 41 3.38 12.71 -12.61
CA SER A 41 2.16 13.07 -13.33
C SER A 41 1.44 14.32 -12.83
N HIS A 42 1.92 14.91 -11.75
CA HIS A 42 1.34 16.10 -11.15
C HIS A 42 2.44 16.91 -10.49
N ALA A 43 2.42 18.23 -10.67
CA ALA A 43 3.44 19.16 -10.16
C ALA A 43 3.20 19.60 -8.70
N GLY A 44 2.06 19.22 -8.11
CA GLY A 44 1.70 19.53 -6.73
C GLY A 44 0.77 18.47 -6.16
N ARG A 45 -0.20 18.85 -5.32
CA ARG A 45 -1.20 17.90 -4.80
C ARG A 45 -1.98 17.25 -5.96
N CYS A 46 -1.94 15.92 -6.01
CA CYS A 46 -2.63 15.11 -7.00
C CYS A 46 -4.10 15.60 -7.20
N PRO A 47 -4.54 15.80 -8.45
CA PRO A 47 -5.87 16.34 -8.73
C PRO A 47 -6.99 15.31 -8.61
N ASN A 48 -6.66 14.02 -8.47
CA ASN A 48 -7.65 12.95 -8.45
C ASN A 48 -8.58 13.03 -7.23
N VAL A 49 -9.88 13.06 -7.50
CA VAL A 49 -10.97 13.08 -6.52
C VAL A 49 -11.74 11.77 -6.59
N HIS A 50 -12.13 11.20 -5.45
CA HIS A 50 -12.87 9.95 -5.37
C HIS A 50 -14.13 9.96 -6.25
N GLY A 51 -14.34 8.88 -7.01
CA GLY A 51 -15.47 8.71 -7.89
C GLY A 51 -15.39 9.46 -9.22
N GLN A 52 -14.46 10.41 -9.36
CA GLN A 52 -14.25 11.17 -10.60
C GLN A 52 -13.32 10.42 -11.58
N PRO A 53 -13.28 10.82 -12.86
CA PRO A 53 -12.30 10.32 -13.81
C PRO A 53 -10.86 10.65 -13.38
N ALA A 54 -9.97 9.66 -13.44
CA ALA A 54 -8.57 9.82 -13.11
C ALA A 54 -7.86 10.65 -14.17
N TYR A 55 -7.03 11.60 -13.72
CA TYR A 55 -6.16 12.36 -14.61
C TYR A 55 -5.20 11.43 -15.37
N GLY A 56 -5.26 11.51 -16.70
CA GLY A 56 -4.47 10.73 -17.65
C GLY A 56 -5.19 9.48 -18.17
N THR A 57 -5.76 8.65 -17.30
CA THR A 57 -6.36 7.35 -17.71
C THR A 57 -7.87 7.38 -17.90
N GLY A 58 -8.58 8.37 -17.34
CA GLY A 58 -10.05 8.46 -17.37
C GLY A 58 -10.80 7.44 -16.51
N SER A 59 -10.12 6.46 -15.93
CA SER A 59 -10.72 5.44 -15.06
C SER A 59 -11.28 6.03 -13.76
N LYS A 60 -12.31 5.42 -13.17
CA LYS A 60 -12.90 5.90 -11.91
C LYS A 60 -11.87 5.89 -10.78
N VAL A 61 -11.67 7.03 -10.13
CA VAL A 61 -10.75 7.17 -8.99
C VAL A 61 -11.33 6.48 -7.76
N VAL A 62 -10.51 5.63 -7.14
CA VAL A 62 -10.77 5.02 -5.83
C VAL A 62 -9.72 5.52 -4.85
N LEU A 63 -10.16 6.13 -3.75
CA LEU A 63 -9.26 6.53 -2.67
C LEU A 63 -9.12 5.38 -1.67
N THR A 64 -7.89 5.20 -1.22
CA THR A 64 -7.49 4.24 -0.20
C THR A 64 -6.54 4.93 0.78
N VAL A 65 -6.28 4.32 1.93
CA VAL A 65 -5.31 4.84 2.90
C VAL A 65 -3.98 4.12 2.73
N ALA A 66 -2.89 4.87 2.55
CA ALA A 66 -1.52 4.38 2.49
C ALA A 66 -0.82 4.62 3.83
N HIS A 67 -0.05 3.62 4.29
CA HIS A 67 0.86 3.74 5.43
C HIS A 67 2.22 4.17 4.88
N LEU A 68 2.71 5.35 5.27
CA LEU A 68 3.95 5.90 4.70
C LEU A 68 5.16 5.04 5.08
N ASN A 69 5.17 4.42 6.26
CA ASN A 69 6.20 3.47 6.67
C ASN A 69 5.97 2.01 6.21
N HIS A 70 4.85 1.71 5.54
CA HIS A 70 4.41 0.36 5.17
C HIS A 70 4.18 -0.62 6.34
N THR A 71 3.95 -0.12 7.57
CA THR A 71 3.59 -0.91 8.75
C THR A 71 2.09 -0.77 9.03
N PRO A 72 1.26 -1.81 8.77
CA PRO A 72 -0.19 -1.82 9.01
C PRO A 72 -0.64 -1.44 10.42
N GLU A 73 0.17 -1.75 11.44
CA GLU A 73 -0.14 -1.50 12.84
C GLU A 73 -0.02 -0.01 13.21
N ASP A 74 0.76 0.76 12.45
CA ASP A 74 0.98 2.18 12.71
C ASP A 74 -0.09 3.05 12.04
N CYS A 75 -1.23 3.16 12.71
CA CYS A 75 -2.36 3.98 12.28
C CYS A 75 -2.28 5.44 12.76
N SER A 76 -1.09 5.97 13.07
CA SER A 76 -0.94 7.38 13.47
C SER A 76 -1.31 8.33 12.32
N GLU A 77 -1.92 9.48 12.64
CA GLU A 77 -2.42 10.45 11.64
C GLU A 77 -1.36 10.84 10.59
N ASP A 78 -0.14 11.09 11.05
CA ASP A 78 0.97 11.56 10.23
C ASP A 78 1.55 10.44 9.34
N ASN A 79 1.37 9.17 9.73
CA ASN A 79 1.78 8.02 8.93
C ASN A 79 0.72 7.63 7.88
N LEU A 80 -0.52 8.08 8.01
CA LEU A 80 -1.58 7.76 7.06
C LEU A 80 -1.72 8.84 5.99
N ARG A 81 -1.92 8.45 4.73
CA ARG A 81 -2.37 9.35 3.67
C ARG A 81 -3.52 8.79 2.85
N ALA A 82 -4.49 9.63 2.50
CA ALA A 82 -5.47 9.30 1.49
C ALA A 82 -4.83 9.37 0.10
N MET A 83 -4.70 8.24 -0.58
CA MET A 83 -4.12 8.18 -1.93
C MET A 83 -5.07 7.52 -2.93
N CYS A 84 -5.13 8.09 -4.15
CA CYS A 84 -5.80 7.42 -5.27
C CYS A 84 -5.06 6.13 -5.64
N GLN A 85 -5.78 5.19 -6.26
CA GLN A 85 -5.23 3.88 -6.59
C GLN A 85 -3.94 3.97 -7.40
N GLY A 86 -3.83 4.92 -8.33
CA GLY A 86 -2.63 5.10 -9.14
C GLY A 86 -1.42 5.63 -8.34
N CYS A 87 -1.64 6.59 -7.43
CA CYS A 87 -0.55 7.10 -6.59
C CYS A 87 -0.11 6.08 -5.54
N HIS A 88 -1.07 5.41 -4.90
CA HIS A 88 -0.78 4.39 -3.89
C HIS A 88 0.01 3.22 -4.50
N LEU A 89 -0.44 2.68 -5.63
CA LEU A 89 0.27 1.59 -6.32
C LEU A 89 1.72 1.96 -6.64
N HIS A 90 1.96 3.19 -7.10
CA HIS A 90 3.29 3.66 -7.41
C HIS A 90 4.17 3.89 -6.17
N TYR A 91 3.58 4.39 -5.09
CA TYR A 91 4.26 4.54 -3.80
C TYR A 91 4.80 3.18 -3.30
N ASP A 92 3.98 2.13 -3.43
CA ASP A 92 4.30 0.79 -2.92
C ASP A 92 5.26 -0.02 -3.81
N ILE A 93 5.61 0.42 -5.03
CA ILE A 93 6.38 -0.39 -6.00
C ILE A 93 7.64 -0.98 -5.39
N GLU A 94 8.45 -0.17 -4.72
CA GLU A 94 9.71 -0.65 -4.14
C GLU A 94 9.49 -1.55 -2.93
N HIS A 95 8.47 -1.28 -2.12
CA HIS A 95 8.10 -2.17 -1.03
C HIS A 95 7.64 -3.53 -1.56
N HIS A 96 6.79 -3.56 -2.59
CA HIS A 96 6.33 -4.79 -3.24
C HIS A 96 7.47 -5.57 -3.88
N LYS A 97 8.43 -4.90 -4.55
CA LYS A 97 9.62 -5.57 -5.11
C LYS A 97 10.44 -6.26 -4.02
N ARG A 98 10.69 -5.59 -2.88
CA ARG A 98 11.42 -6.16 -1.75
C ARG A 98 10.70 -7.36 -1.14
N THR A 99 9.41 -7.23 -0.85
CA THR A 99 8.61 -8.33 -0.28
C THR A 99 8.54 -9.52 -1.23
N ALA A 100 8.34 -9.30 -2.53
CA ALA A 100 8.33 -10.37 -3.53
C ALA A 100 9.69 -11.06 -3.70
N ALA A 101 10.81 -10.33 -3.56
CA ALA A 101 12.14 -10.94 -3.55
C ALA A 101 12.35 -11.81 -2.30
N ARG A 102 11.92 -11.32 -1.12
CA ARG A 102 12.02 -12.07 0.14
C ARG A 102 11.22 -13.37 0.10
N THR A 103 9.94 -13.31 -0.28
CA THR A 103 9.08 -14.50 -0.35
C THR A 103 9.64 -15.52 -1.33
N ARG A 104 10.11 -15.10 -2.52
CA ARG A 104 10.75 -16.04 -3.47
C ARG A 104 12.00 -16.71 -2.92
N ARG A 105 12.82 -15.98 -2.14
CA ARG A 105 14.00 -16.55 -1.48
C ARG A 105 13.60 -17.56 -0.40
N GLU A 106 12.62 -17.22 0.43
CA GLU A 106 12.10 -18.11 1.48
C GLU A 106 11.50 -19.38 0.88
N ASP A 107 10.71 -19.27 -0.20
CA ASP A 107 10.16 -20.42 -0.92
C ASP A 107 11.27 -21.30 -1.52
N LEU A 108 12.30 -20.70 -2.15
CA LEU A 108 13.45 -21.44 -2.68
C LEU A 108 14.20 -22.18 -1.58
N GLU A 109 14.51 -21.52 -0.45
CA GLU A 109 15.19 -22.12 0.70
C GLU A 109 14.36 -23.27 1.30
N ALA A 110 13.04 -23.13 1.39
CA ALA A 110 12.14 -24.17 1.89
C ALA A 110 12.00 -25.37 0.95
N HIS A 111 12.27 -25.19 -0.35
CA HIS A 111 12.18 -26.23 -1.38
C HIS A 111 13.55 -26.80 -1.81
N MET A 112 14.65 -26.37 -1.19
CA MET A 112 15.97 -26.99 -1.38
C MET A 112 16.12 -28.18 -0.42
N ASP A 113 16.25 -29.38 -0.98
CA ASP A 113 16.62 -30.59 -0.22
C ASP A 113 18.03 -30.42 0.36
N PRO A 114 18.33 -30.89 1.59
CA PRO A 114 19.67 -30.79 2.15
C PRO A 114 20.67 -31.54 1.26
N LEU A 115 21.65 -30.83 0.70
CA LEU A 115 22.63 -31.42 -0.23
C LEU A 115 23.60 -32.41 0.43
N PHE A 116 23.60 -32.48 1.77
CA PHE A 116 24.44 -33.37 2.55
C PHE A 116 23.62 -34.04 3.65
N ASP A 117 23.22 -35.29 3.38
CA ASP A 117 22.73 -36.19 4.41
C ASP A 117 23.96 -36.75 5.15
N VAL A 118 24.29 -36.15 6.30
CA VAL A 118 25.36 -36.66 7.16
C VAL A 118 24.84 -37.95 7.79
N ARG A 119 25.17 -39.08 7.15
CA ARG A 119 24.92 -40.40 7.72
C ARG A 119 25.78 -40.56 8.98
N GLU A 120 25.16 -40.41 10.15
CA GLU A 120 25.76 -40.83 11.41
C GLU A 120 25.90 -42.35 11.38
N GLY A 121 27.14 -42.81 11.59
CA GLY A 121 27.56 -44.22 11.47
C GLY A 121 27.27 -45.06 12.70
#